data_AF-A0A959J6M6-F1
#
_entry.id   AF-A0A959J6M6-F1
#
_cell.length_a   1.000
_cell.length_b   1.000
_cell.length_c   1.000
_cell.angle_alpha   90.00
_cell.angle_beta   90.00
_cell.angle_gamma   90.00
#
_symmetry.space_group_name_H-M   'P 1'
#
loop_
_entity.id
_entity.type
_entity.pdbx_description
1 polymer ?
#
loop_
_entity_poly.entity_id
_entity_poly.type
_entity_poly.pdbx_seq_one_letter_code
_entity_poly.pdbx_strand_id
1 'polypeptide(L)'
;MQKTIFLLIFILSTTQLIMAQEETKVTDIELTGNTTVLNGNLETGATMPLRWAESSQVACFPGTRFIEFQGNHVLYRMVMPPYSELKITVIPKDKKNRINVYALRLGENNYDLPPDISRAISCETSYPLYAGNPNLRAPAKPQSVEYISVNKSYNIVIGVAGAKDVLSGEFELKIELQSR
;
A
#
# COMPACT_ATOMS: atom_id res chain seq x y z
N MET A 1 18.49 -26.38 69.92
CA MET A 1 19.07 -26.43 68.56
C MET A 1 17.93 -26.43 67.55
N GLN A 2 17.69 -25.30 66.92
CA GLN A 2 16.56 -25.01 66.03
C GLN A 2 17.02 -25.21 64.58
N LYS A 3 16.38 -26.12 63.83
CA LYS A 3 16.66 -26.34 62.41
C LYS A 3 15.68 -25.55 61.56
N THR A 4 16.18 -24.51 60.90
CA THR A 4 15.47 -23.67 59.95
C THR A 4 15.39 -24.39 58.59
N ILE A 5 14.18 -24.63 58.09
CA ILE A 5 13.93 -25.14 56.73
C ILE A 5 13.63 -23.94 55.83
N PHE A 6 14.46 -23.75 54.81
CA PHE A 6 14.30 -22.74 53.76
C PHE A 6 13.34 -23.27 52.69
N LEU A 7 12.24 -22.55 52.45
CA LEU A 7 11.28 -22.80 51.38
C LEU A 7 11.71 -22.00 50.14
N LEU A 8 12.15 -22.68 49.08
CA LEU A 8 12.46 -22.05 47.78
C LEU A 8 11.16 -21.91 46.97
N ILE A 9 10.73 -20.68 46.71
CA ILE A 9 9.61 -20.35 45.82
C ILE A 9 10.21 -19.94 44.47
N PHE A 10 9.99 -20.76 43.44
CA PHE A 10 10.41 -20.50 42.06
C PHE A 10 9.28 -19.74 41.33
N ILE A 11 9.41 -18.41 41.20
CA ILE A 11 8.45 -17.55 40.49
C ILE A 11 8.83 -17.54 39.01
N LEU A 12 8.08 -18.29 38.19
CA LEU A 12 8.23 -18.31 36.74
C LEU A 12 7.45 -17.13 36.13
N SER A 13 8.12 -15.98 35.95
CA SER A 13 7.52 -14.81 35.30
C SER A 13 7.57 -14.94 33.77
N THR A 14 6.47 -15.36 33.16
CA THR A 14 6.27 -15.28 31.70
C THR A 14 6.05 -13.83 31.29
N THR A 15 7.07 -13.19 30.73
CA THR A 15 6.94 -11.88 30.08
C THR A 15 6.18 -12.04 28.77
N GLN A 16 4.92 -11.57 28.73
CA GLN A 16 4.18 -11.45 27.47
C GLN A 16 4.77 -10.27 26.68
N LEU A 17 5.43 -10.57 25.55
CA LEU A 17 5.79 -9.57 24.56
C LEU A 17 4.52 -9.17 23.81
N ILE A 18 4.01 -7.97 24.09
CA ILE A 18 2.98 -7.34 23.28
C ILE A 18 3.68 -6.84 22.02
N MET A 19 3.44 -7.49 20.88
CA MET A 19 3.79 -6.98 19.57
C MET A 19 2.83 -5.82 19.27
N ALA A 20 3.27 -4.58 19.51
CA ALA A 20 2.53 -3.41 19.05
C ALA A 20 2.60 -3.36 17.52
N GLN A 21 1.48 -3.64 16.84
CA GLN A 21 1.36 -3.40 15.41
C GLN A 21 1.18 -1.88 15.23
N GLU A 22 2.14 -1.24 14.56
CA GLU A 22 2.06 0.17 14.23
C GLU A 22 0.85 0.40 13.32
N GLU A 23 0.01 1.39 13.66
CA GLU A 23 -1.19 1.73 12.90
C GLU A 23 -0.79 2.14 11.47
N THR A 24 -1.46 1.58 10.47
CA THR A 24 -1.14 1.89 9.07
C THR A 24 -1.52 3.34 8.76
N LYS A 25 -0.51 4.18 8.49
CA LYS A 25 -0.71 5.59 8.13
C LYS A 25 -1.28 5.73 6.72
N VAL A 26 -2.36 6.51 6.59
CA VAL A 26 -2.95 6.90 5.30
C VAL A 26 -3.06 8.43 5.20
N THR A 27 -2.85 8.97 4.01
CA THR A 27 -3.02 10.40 3.71
C THR A 27 -4.28 10.61 2.89
N ASP A 28 -5.24 11.37 3.43
CA ASP A 28 -6.42 11.78 2.67
C ASP A 28 -6.05 12.86 1.64
N ILE A 29 -6.53 12.68 0.41
CA ILE A 29 -6.30 13.60 -0.70
C ILE A 29 -7.53 14.45 -0.91
N GLU A 30 -7.33 15.76 -0.78
CA GLU A 30 -8.29 16.76 -1.25
C GLU A 30 -7.97 17.13 -2.69
N LEU A 31 -8.97 17.01 -3.57
CA LEU A 31 -8.82 17.35 -4.97
C LEU A 31 -8.88 18.87 -5.15
N THR A 32 -7.81 19.45 -5.69
CA THR A 32 -7.70 20.89 -5.94
C THR A 32 -8.15 21.30 -7.35
N GLY A 33 -8.71 20.36 -8.11
CA GLY A 33 -9.21 20.52 -9.47
C GLY A 33 -9.18 19.21 -10.24
N ASN A 34 -9.19 19.27 -11.58
CA ASN A 34 -9.12 18.07 -12.43
C ASN A 34 -7.76 17.36 -12.36
N THR A 35 -6.72 18.04 -11.91
CA THR A 35 -5.39 17.46 -11.72
C THR A 35 -4.85 17.87 -10.37
N THR A 36 -4.46 16.89 -9.57
CA THR A 36 -3.78 17.08 -8.29
C THR A 36 -2.42 16.41 -8.38
N VAL A 37 -1.37 17.10 -7.93
CA VAL A 37 0.01 16.59 -7.93
C VAL A 37 0.55 16.65 -6.52
N LEU A 38 1.01 15.51 -6.02
CA LEU A 38 1.58 15.37 -4.68
C LEU A 38 3.03 14.90 -4.79
N ASN A 39 3.91 15.45 -3.97
CA ASN A 39 5.26 14.90 -3.80
C ASN A 39 5.25 13.98 -2.58
N GLY A 40 5.89 12.83 -2.70
CA GLY A 40 6.00 11.84 -1.64
C GLY A 40 7.38 11.21 -1.58
N ASN A 41 7.65 10.50 -0.48
CA ASN A 41 8.86 9.71 -0.29
C ASN A 41 8.49 8.41 0.42
N LEU A 42 8.99 7.28 -0.10
CA LEU A 42 8.76 5.95 0.48
C LEU A 42 9.25 5.80 1.92
N GLU A 43 10.19 6.64 2.37
CA GLU A 43 10.66 6.66 3.78
C GLU A 43 9.56 7.02 4.78
N THR A 44 8.49 7.67 4.31
CA THR A 44 7.33 8.04 5.15
C THR A 44 6.33 6.90 5.34
N GLY A 45 6.55 5.79 4.65
CA GLY A 45 5.75 4.57 4.69
C GLY A 45 6.43 3.44 5.46
N ALA A 46 5.88 2.25 5.31
CA ALA A 46 6.40 1.03 5.93
C ALA A 46 6.20 -0.18 5.01
N THR A 47 7.02 -1.21 5.18
CA THR A 47 6.76 -2.53 4.57
C THR A 47 5.52 -3.16 5.20
N MET A 48 4.81 -4.00 4.46
CA MET A 48 3.67 -4.77 5.00
C MET A 48 3.63 -6.19 4.43
N PRO A 49 2.97 -7.15 5.12
CA PRO A 49 2.64 -8.44 4.52
C PRO A 49 1.82 -8.25 3.25
N LEU A 50 2.03 -9.08 2.22
CA LEU A 50 1.40 -8.90 0.91
C LEU A 50 0.36 -9.97 0.56
N ARG A 51 0.13 -10.97 1.44
CA ARG A 51 -0.83 -12.06 1.18
C ARG A 51 -2.26 -11.55 0.95
N TRP A 52 -2.62 -10.40 1.53
CA TRP A 52 -3.90 -9.73 1.26
C TRP A 52 -4.10 -9.45 -0.23
N ALA A 53 -3.04 -9.10 -0.97
CA ALA A 53 -3.14 -8.65 -2.35
C ALA A 53 -3.47 -9.78 -3.33
N GLU A 54 -3.03 -11.01 -3.05
CA GLU A 54 -3.31 -12.18 -3.90
C GLU A 54 -4.60 -12.92 -3.50
N SER A 55 -5.20 -12.57 -2.36
CA SER A 55 -6.47 -13.15 -1.92
C SER A 55 -7.53 -12.97 -3.00
N SER A 56 -8.31 -14.01 -3.29
CA SER A 56 -9.39 -13.91 -4.29
C SER A 56 -10.46 -12.86 -3.94
N GLN A 57 -10.53 -12.39 -2.69
CA GLN A 57 -11.43 -11.31 -2.27
C GLN A 57 -10.92 -9.90 -2.63
N VAL A 58 -9.65 -9.77 -2.99
CA VAL A 58 -9.00 -8.48 -3.32
C VAL A 58 -8.40 -8.51 -4.72
N ALA A 59 -7.74 -9.61 -5.08
CA ALA A 59 -7.25 -9.95 -6.41
C ALA A 59 -6.45 -8.82 -7.09
N CYS A 60 -5.50 -8.24 -6.36
CA CYS A 60 -4.79 -7.04 -6.76
C CYS A 60 -3.53 -7.32 -7.58
N PHE A 61 -2.66 -8.20 -7.08
CA PHE A 61 -1.54 -8.73 -7.85
C PHE A 61 -1.19 -10.13 -7.37
N PRO A 62 -0.71 -11.01 -8.26
CA PRO A 62 -0.41 -12.39 -7.89
C PRO A 62 0.85 -12.48 -7.02
N GLY A 63 0.94 -13.53 -6.20
CA GLY A 63 2.11 -13.85 -5.36
C GLY A 63 3.45 -13.85 -6.10
N THR A 64 3.45 -14.24 -7.37
CA THR A 64 4.63 -14.26 -8.24
C THR A 64 5.19 -12.86 -8.55
N ARG A 65 4.48 -11.79 -8.16
CA ARG A 65 4.84 -10.38 -8.37
C ARG A 65 5.08 -9.60 -7.10
N PHE A 66 5.13 -10.26 -5.94
CA PHE A 66 5.38 -9.61 -4.66
C PHE A 66 6.68 -8.80 -4.63
N ILE A 67 7.70 -9.23 -5.37
CA ILE A 67 8.97 -8.51 -5.48
C ILE A 67 8.82 -7.06 -6.00
N GLU A 68 7.72 -6.75 -6.68
CA GLU A 68 7.40 -5.40 -7.16
C GLU A 68 6.80 -4.50 -6.05
N PHE A 69 6.43 -5.07 -4.91
CA PHE A 69 5.72 -4.41 -3.82
C PHE A 69 6.28 -4.80 -2.45
N GLN A 70 7.56 -5.20 -2.36
CA GLN A 70 8.18 -5.67 -1.12
C GLN A 70 8.89 -4.57 -0.32
N GLY A 71 9.02 -3.38 -0.90
CA GLY A 71 9.61 -2.21 -0.25
C GLY A 71 8.63 -1.50 0.68
N ASN A 72 8.88 -0.22 0.94
CA ASN A 72 7.95 0.59 1.73
C ASN A 72 6.70 0.95 0.92
N HIS A 73 5.57 1.05 1.60
CA HIS A 73 4.28 1.46 1.06
C HIS A 73 3.86 2.78 1.68
N VAL A 74 3.50 3.75 0.85
CA VAL A 74 2.81 4.98 1.26
C VAL A 74 1.37 4.89 0.78
N LEU A 75 0.43 5.04 1.70
CA LEU A 75 -1.00 4.93 1.39
C LEU A 75 -1.64 6.31 1.31
N TYR A 76 -2.50 6.46 0.30
CA TYR A 76 -3.37 7.60 0.13
C TYR A 76 -4.82 7.14 0.00
N ARG A 77 -5.75 8.06 0.26
CA ARG A 77 -7.17 7.80 0.12
C ARG A 77 -7.88 9.00 -0.51
N MET A 78 -8.86 8.74 -1.36
CA MET A 78 -9.72 9.75 -1.95
C MET A 78 -11.11 9.21 -2.25
N VAL A 79 -12.09 10.09 -2.37
CA VAL A 79 -13.41 9.74 -2.89
C VAL A 79 -13.45 10.02 -4.39
N MET A 80 -13.72 8.99 -5.19
CA MET A 80 -14.02 9.13 -6.61
C MET A 80 -15.53 9.38 -6.77
N PRO A 81 -15.98 10.51 -7.34
CA PRO A 81 -17.40 10.80 -7.53
C PRO A 81 -18.03 9.92 -8.62
N PRO A 82 -19.38 9.81 -8.67
CA PRO A 82 -20.07 9.22 -9.81
C PRO A 82 -19.80 10.01 -11.10
N TYR A 83 -20.04 9.40 -12.27
CA TYR A 83 -19.82 10.01 -13.59
C TYR A 83 -18.42 10.61 -13.77
N SER A 84 -17.39 9.84 -13.42
CA SER A 84 -16.01 10.33 -13.51
C SER A 84 -15.04 9.29 -14.05
N GLU A 85 -13.94 9.79 -14.59
CA GLU A 85 -12.77 9.01 -15.00
C GLU A 85 -11.58 9.45 -14.15
N LEU A 86 -10.89 8.47 -13.57
CA LEU A 86 -9.77 8.66 -12.66
C LEU A 86 -8.54 7.98 -13.25
N LYS A 87 -7.45 8.73 -13.38
CA LYS A 87 -6.13 8.21 -13.71
C LYS A 87 -5.15 8.58 -12.61
N ILE A 88 -4.44 7.57 -12.11
CA ILE A 88 -3.43 7.73 -11.05
C ILE A 88 -2.10 7.32 -11.64
N THR A 89 -1.10 8.20 -11.55
CA THR A 89 0.25 7.96 -12.07
C THR A 89 1.29 8.24 -11.00
N VAL A 90 2.18 7.28 -10.76
CA VAL A 90 3.39 7.50 -9.95
C VAL A 90 4.59 7.70 -10.86
N ILE A 91 5.40 8.71 -10.56
CA ILE A 91 6.62 9.07 -11.30
C ILE A 91 7.79 9.07 -10.32
N PRO A 92 8.70 8.08 -10.37
CA PRO A 92 9.92 8.10 -9.58
C PRO A 92 10.80 9.31 -9.96
N LYS A 93 11.32 10.06 -8.97
CA LYS A 93 12.26 11.17 -9.23
C LYS A 93 13.67 10.65 -9.52
N ASP A 94 14.08 9.55 -8.88
CA ASP A 94 15.28 8.78 -9.25
C ASP A 94 14.88 7.50 -9.98
N LYS A 95 15.38 7.32 -11.22
CA LYS A 95 15.13 6.13 -12.05
C LYS A 95 15.77 4.85 -11.49
N LYS A 96 16.62 4.93 -10.46
CA LYS A 96 17.13 3.75 -9.75
C LYS A 96 16.09 3.15 -8.80
N ASN A 97 15.17 3.98 -8.31
CA ASN A 97 14.13 3.55 -7.36
C ASN A 97 12.94 3.02 -8.16
N ARG A 98 12.76 1.71 -8.10
CA ARG A 98 11.63 1.03 -8.75
C ARG A 98 10.40 1.18 -7.86
N ILE A 99 9.56 2.16 -8.21
CA ILE A 99 8.34 2.52 -7.49
C ILE A 99 7.14 2.19 -8.38
N ASN A 100 6.20 1.45 -7.82
CA ASN A 100 5.00 0.94 -8.48
C ASN A 100 3.74 1.47 -7.79
N VAL A 101 2.59 1.28 -8.44
CA VAL A 101 1.30 1.75 -7.92
C VAL A 101 0.24 0.66 -7.98
N TYR A 102 -0.63 0.65 -6.98
CA TYR A 102 -1.90 -0.04 -7.02
C TYR A 102 -3.00 0.86 -6.47
N ALA A 103 -4.24 0.62 -6.88
CA ALA A 103 -5.41 1.34 -6.39
C ALA A 103 -6.55 0.37 -6.15
N LEU A 104 -7.12 0.41 -4.95
CA LEU A 104 -8.24 -0.41 -4.50
C LEU A 104 -9.51 0.42 -4.58
N ARG A 105 -10.53 -0.14 -5.23
CA ARG A 105 -11.89 0.41 -5.21
C ARG A 105 -12.68 -0.24 -4.10
N LEU A 106 -13.13 0.57 -3.15
CA LEU A 106 -13.97 0.16 -2.03
C LEU A 106 -15.33 0.83 -2.13
N GLY A 107 -16.30 0.31 -1.37
CA GLY A 107 -17.56 1.03 -1.17
C GLY A 107 -17.31 2.38 -0.51
N GLU A 108 -18.14 3.38 -0.78
CA GLU A 108 -17.98 4.76 -0.29
C GLU A 108 -17.69 4.86 1.22
N ASN A 109 -18.33 4.02 2.03
CA ASN A 109 -18.17 4.00 3.49
C ASN A 109 -17.24 2.89 4.02
N ASN A 110 -16.48 2.22 3.14
CA ASN A 110 -15.49 1.23 3.53
C ASN A 110 -14.10 1.89 3.57
N TYR A 111 -13.47 1.86 4.73
CA TYR A 111 -12.17 2.50 5.00
C TYR A 111 -11.06 1.50 5.33
N ASP A 112 -11.27 0.20 5.05
CA ASP A 112 -10.26 -0.84 5.25
C ASP A 112 -8.97 -0.48 4.50
N LEU A 113 -7.82 -0.75 5.12
CA LEU A 113 -6.50 -0.48 4.57
C LEU A 113 -5.68 -1.77 4.51
N PRO A 114 -4.83 -1.96 3.48
CA PRO A 114 -3.77 -2.95 3.53
C PRO A 114 -2.86 -2.77 4.76
N PRO A 115 -2.38 -3.87 5.38
CA PRO A 115 -2.63 -5.27 5.01
C PRO A 115 -3.97 -5.81 5.52
N ASP A 116 -4.64 -5.09 6.41
CA ASP A 116 -5.86 -5.51 7.12
C ASP A 116 -7.14 -5.25 6.31
N ILE A 117 -7.08 -5.54 4.99
CA ILE A 117 -8.23 -5.44 4.09
C ILE A 117 -8.85 -6.81 3.84
N SER A 118 -10.15 -6.91 4.07
CA SER A 118 -10.90 -8.16 3.86
C SER A 118 -11.34 -8.36 2.42
N ARG A 119 -11.75 -7.27 1.74
CA ARG A 119 -12.33 -7.31 0.40
C ARG A 119 -12.18 -5.98 -0.33
N ALA A 120 -11.96 -6.03 -1.64
CA ALA A 120 -12.10 -4.89 -2.54
C ALA A 120 -13.19 -5.17 -3.60
N ILE A 121 -13.81 -4.12 -4.13
CA ILE A 121 -14.71 -4.26 -5.30
C ILE A 121 -13.87 -4.59 -6.54
N SER A 122 -12.74 -3.90 -6.68
CA SER A 122 -11.72 -4.16 -7.69
C SER A 122 -10.37 -3.63 -7.21
N CYS A 123 -9.29 -4.13 -7.81
CA CYS A 123 -7.97 -3.52 -7.73
C CYS A 123 -7.44 -3.31 -9.15
N GLU A 124 -6.74 -2.19 -9.34
CA GLU A 124 -5.90 -1.94 -10.50
C GLU A 124 -4.45 -1.78 -10.03
N THR A 125 -3.50 -2.29 -10.80
CA THR A 125 -2.07 -2.23 -10.45
C THR A 125 -1.21 -2.03 -11.68
N SER A 126 -0.07 -1.37 -11.50
CA SER A 126 0.88 -1.08 -12.56
C SER A 126 2.31 -1.23 -12.06
N TYR A 127 3.04 -2.11 -12.73
CA TYR A 127 4.43 -2.46 -12.48
C TYR A 127 5.05 -3.01 -13.77
N PRO A 128 6.39 -3.01 -13.93
CA PRO A 128 6.99 -3.55 -15.15
C PRO A 128 6.72 -5.05 -15.31
N LEU A 129 6.22 -5.44 -16.48
CA LEU A 129 5.95 -6.83 -16.84
C LEU A 129 7.22 -7.53 -17.35
N TYR A 130 7.42 -8.78 -16.92
CA TYR A 130 8.55 -9.62 -17.34
C TYR A 130 8.21 -11.11 -17.22
N ALA A 131 8.88 -11.93 -18.02
CA ALA A 131 8.89 -13.38 -17.86
C ALA A 131 10.11 -13.79 -17.00
N GLY A 132 9.92 -14.73 -16.06
CA GLY A 132 10.98 -15.19 -15.18
C GLY A 132 11.36 -14.15 -14.12
N ASN A 133 12.67 -13.91 -13.95
CA ASN A 133 13.21 -13.03 -12.92
C ASN A 133 13.23 -11.55 -13.37
N PRO A 134 12.86 -10.60 -12.50
CA PRO A 134 12.93 -9.18 -12.85
C PRO A 134 14.37 -8.71 -12.96
N ASN A 135 14.63 -7.81 -13.90
CA ASN A 135 15.79 -6.94 -13.84
C ASN A 135 15.47 -5.72 -12.96
N LEU A 136 15.74 -5.82 -11.65
CA LEU A 136 15.51 -4.72 -10.70
C LEU A 136 16.43 -3.51 -10.91
N ARG A 137 17.48 -3.65 -11.73
CA ARG A 137 18.40 -2.55 -12.08
C ARG A 137 17.97 -1.78 -13.34
N ALA A 138 16.92 -2.24 -14.03
CA ALA A 138 16.38 -1.52 -15.18
C ALA A 138 15.86 -0.14 -14.71
N PRO A 139 16.08 0.93 -15.49
CA PRO A 139 15.58 2.25 -15.14
C PRO A 139 14.06 2.23 -14.91
N ALA A 140 13.62 2.71 -13.76
CA ALA A 140 12.23 2.84 -13.40
C ALA A 140 11.51 3.80 -14.36
N LYS A 141 10.25 3.49 -14.63
CA LYS A 141 9.36 4.26 -15.51
C LYS A 141 8.09 4.63 -14.75
N PRO A 142 7.39 5.70 -15.14
CA PRO A 142 6.07 5.99 -14.61
C PRO A 142 5.14 4.77 -14.71
N GLN A 143 4.35 4.54 -13.65
CA GLN A 143 3.34 3.50 -13.60
C GLN A 143 1.97 4.16 -13.40
N SER A 144 0.94 3.66 -14.09
CA SER A 144 -0.39 4.26 -14.08
C SER A 144 -1.50 3.21 -13.98
N VAL A 145 -2.56 3.56 -13.26
CA VAL A 145 -3.81 2.79 -13.14
C VAL A 145 -4.99 3.71 -13.41
N GLU A 146 -6.10 3.15 -13.90
CA GLU A 146 -7.26 3.92 -14.32
C GLU A 146 -8.55 3.29 -13.81
N TYR A 147 -9.52 4.14 -13.47
CA TYR A 147 -10.85 3.76 -13.04
C TYR A 147 -11.90 4.61 -13.76
N ILE A 148 -13.05 3.99 -14.02
CA ILE A 148 -14.25 4.69 -14.47
C ILE A 148 -15.35 4.45 -13.45
N SER A 149 -16.05 5.51 -13.07
CA SER A 149 -17.29 5.45 -12.30
C SER A 149 -18.47 5.92 -13.15
N VAL A 150 -19.55 5.14 -13.11
CA VAL A 150 -20.79 5.46 -13.84
C VAL A 150 -21.78 6.16 -12.91
N ASN A 151 -22.25 5.51 -11.85
CA ASN A 151 -23.40 5.99 -11.08
C ASN A 151 -23.21 6.00 -9.55
N LYS A 152 -22.01 5.68 -9.06
CA LYS A 152 -21.73 5.61 -7.62
C LYS A 152 -20.42 6.29 -7.28
N SER A 153 -20.35 6.91 -6.12
CA SER A 153 -19.08 7.25 -5.51
C SER A 153 -18.38 6.00 -4.98
N TYR A 154 -17.05 6.04 -4.96
CA TYR A 154 -16.22 4.97 -4.41
C TYR A 154 -15.11 5.56 -3.57
N ASN A 155 -14.75 4.87 -2.49
CA ASN A 155 -13.52 5.17 -1.77
C ASN A 155 -12.37 4.48 -2.49
N ILE A 156 -11.35 5.24 -2.87
CA ILE A 156 -10.16 4.76 -3.57
C ILE A 156 -8.98 4.81 -2.62
N VAL A 157 -8.42 3.66 -2.29
CA VAL A 157 -7.16 3.56 -1.55
C VAL A 157 -6.04 3.35 -2.56
N ILE A 158 -5.05 4.24 -2.56
CA ILE A 158 -3.91 4.22 -3.48
C ILE A 158 -2.68 3.81 -2.68
N GLY A 159 -1.98 2.78 -3.13
CA GLY A 159 -0.68 2.43 -2.59
C GLY A 159 0.43 2.75 -3.58
N VAL A 160 1.37 3.59 -3.15
CA VAL A 160 2.65 3.77 -3.82
C VAL A 160 3.67 2.90 -3.10
N ALA A 161 4.29 1.97 -3.80
CA ALA A 161 5.13 0.95 -3.19
C ALA A 161 6.48 0.82 -3.88
N GLY A 162 7.53 0.65 -3.08
CA GLY A 162 8.83 0.23 -3.60
C GLY A 162 8.83 -1.26 -3.97
N ALA A 163 9.61 -1.61 -4.99
CA ALA A 163 10.05 -2.98 -5.19
C ALA A 163 10.93 -3.46 -4.01
N LYS A 164 11.28 -4.74 -4.01
CA LYS A 164 12.17 -5.33 -3.01
C LYS A 164 13.42 -4.48 -2.80
N ASP A 165 13.75 -4.25 -1.53
CA ASP A 165 14.87 -3.45 -1.03
C ASP A 165 14.77 -1.93 -1.31
N VAL A 166 13.68 -1.45 -1.92
CA VAL A 166 13.40 -0.01 -2.11
C VAL A 166 12.58 0.52 -0.94
N LEU A 167 13.27 0.94 0.12
CA LEU A 167 12.67 1.49 1.35
C LEU A 167 12.58 3.02 1.35
N SER A 168 13.30 3.66 0.43
CA SER A 168 13.31 5.11 0.24
C SER A 168 13.22 5.47 -1.23
N GLY A 169 12.77 6.68 -1.51
CA GLY A 169 12.72 7.21 -2.86
C GLY A 169 11.63 8.25 -3.04
N GLU A 170 12.04 9.42 -3.52
CA GLU A 170 11.12 10.49 -3.87
C GLU A 170 10.33 10.15 -5.14
N PHE A 171 9.05 10.50 -5.12
CA PHE A 171 8.14 10.33 -6.25
C PHE A 171 7.15 11.49 -6.34
N GLU A 172 6.58 11.63 -7.52
CA GLU A 172 5.39 12.42 -7.76
C GLU A 172 4.19 11.50 -7.97
N LEU A 173 3.10 11.76 -7.25
CA LEU A 173 1.81 11.13 -7.45
C LEU A 173 0.90 12.12 -8.15
N LYS A 174 0.59 11.86 -9.42
CA LYS A 174 -0.31 12.65 -10.24
C LYS A 174 -1.67 11.97 -10.30
N ILE A 175 -2.71 12.70 -9.94
CA ILE A 175 -4.11 12.27 -9.95
C ILE A 175 -4.86 13.15 -10.93
N GLU A 176 -5.45 12.53 -11.94
CA GLU A 176 -6.27 13.19 -12.94
C GLU A 176 -7.71 12.68 -12.79
N LEU A 177 -8.62 13.56 -12.42
CA LEU A 177 -10.04 13.26 -12.28
C LEU A 177 -10.83 14.15 -13.22
N GLN A 178 -11.61 13.52 -14.12
CA GLN A 178 -12.42 14.23 -15.10
C GLN A 178 -13.88 13.82 -14.95
N SER A 179 -14.79 14.77 -15.17
CA SER A 179 -16.21 14.43 -15.35
C SER A 179 -16.36 13.69 -16.67
N ARG A 180 -17.24 12.69 -16.65
CA ARG A 180 -17.71 11.99 -17.85
C ARG A 180 -18.97 12.66 -18.41
#